data_AF-A0A2N5H4S6-F1
#
_entry.id   AF-A0A2N5H4S6-F1
#
_cell.length_a   1.000
_cell.length_b   1.000
_cell.length_c   1.000
_cell.angle_alpha   90.00
_cell.angle_beta   90.00
_cell.angle_gamma   90.00
#
_symmetry.space_group_name_H-M   'P 1'
#
loop_
_entity.id
_entity.type
_entity.pdbx_description
1 polymer ?
#
loop_
_entity_poly.entity_id
_entity_poly.type
_entity_poly.pdbx_seq_one_letter_code
_entity_poly.pdbx_strand_id
1 'polypeptide(L)' 'MRTIHKHDQIWKNEAILHMEQLWQRELTDHEKNLLGEVYDFARRVELEQWYSNEIIEWQQGLVKHT' A
#
# COMPACT_ATOMS: atom_id res chain seq x y z
N MET A 1 -18.70 6.69 -13.86
CA MET A 1 -18.58 6.10 -12.50
C MET A 1 -17.11 5.88 -12.23
N ARG A 2 -16.47 6.62 -11.31
CA ARG A 2 -15.10 6.30 -10.86
C ARG A 2 -15.20 5.01 -10.04
N THR A 3 -14.69 3.91 -10.58
CA THR A 3 -14.42 2.69 -9.83
C THR A 3 -13.39 3.03 -8.77
N ILE A 4 -13.84 3.33 -7.55
CA ILE A 4 -12.96 3.46 -6.39
C ILE A 4 -12.41 2.05 -6.17
N HIS A 5 -11.18 1.81 -6.62
CA HIS A 5 -10.44 0.60 -6.29
C HIS A 5 -10.22 0.63 -4.78
N LYS A 6 -11.14 0.02 -4.05
CA LYS A 6 -10.95 -0.34 -2.65
C LYS A 6 -9.84 -1.38 -2.67
N HIS A 7 -8.60 -0.93 -2.62
CA HIS A 7 -7.55 -1.78 -2.09
C HIS A 7 -8.07 -2.26 -0.74
N ASP A 8 -8.15 -3.59 -0.56
CA ASP A 8 -8.31 -4.20 0.74
C ASP A 8 -7.21 -3.60 1.60
N GLN A 9 -7.58 -2.58 2.37
CA GLN A 9 -6.72 -2.05 3.40
C GLN A 9 -6.57 -3.22 4.33
N ILE A 10 -5.44 -3.93 4.30
CA ILE A 10 -5.08 -4.79 5.42
C ILE A 10 -5.07 -3.84 6.61
N TRP A 11 -5.96 -4.08 7.56
CA TRP A 11 -6.03 -3.22 8.73
C TRP A 11 -4.69 -3.41 9.46
N LYS A 12 -4.06 -2.36 9.98
CA LYS A 12 -2.73 -2.51 10.63
C LYS A 12 -2.67 -3.66 11.64
N ASN A 13 -3.79 -3.90 12.31
CA ASN A 13 -3.99 -5.01 13.24
C ASN A 13 -3.91 -6.40 12.57
N GLU A 14 -4.37 -6.55 11.33
CA GLU A 14 -4.26 -7.79 10.56
C GLU A 14 -2.82 -8.04 10.11
N ALA A 15 -2.08 -6.98 9.73
CA ALA A 15 -0.65 -7.10 9.43
C ALA A 15 0.13 -7.52 10.68
N ILE A 16 -0.17 -6.94 11.84
CA ILE A 16 0.39 -7.35 13.14
C ILE A 16 0.05 -8.80 13.44
N LEU A 17 -1.22 -9.19 13.34
CA LEU A 17 -1.68 -10.55 13.60
C LEU A 17 -0.99 -11.57 12.68
N HIS A 18 -0.86 -11.24 11.39
CA HIS A 18 -0.18 -12.08 10.43
C HIS A 18 1.29 -12.29 10.78
N MET A 19 1.98 -11.23 11.20
CA MET A 19 3.39 -11.31 11.61
C MET A 19 3.56 -12.09 12.92
N GLU A 20 2.65 -11.94 13.88
CA GLU A 20 2.64 -12.72 15.11
C GLU A 20 2.43 -14.21 14.84
N GLN A 21 1.52 -14.56 13.92
CA GLN A 21 1.30 -15.94 13.48
C GLN A 21 2.52 -16.52 12.75
N LEU A 22 3.16 -15.73 11.89
CA LEU A 22 4.33 -16.17 11.12
C LEU A 22 5.54 -16.42 12.01
N TRP A 23 5.76 -15.56 13.02
CA TRP A 23 6.86 -15.70 13.97
C TRP A 23 6.52 -16.54 15.20
N GLN A 24 5.27 -17.03 15.31
CA GLN A 24 4.78 -17.86 16.41
C GLN A 24 5.05 -17.23 17.78
N ARG A 25 4.96 -15.90 17.86
CA ARG A 25 5.16 -15.12 19.08
C ARG A 25 4.38 -13.82 19.01
N GLU A 26 4.09 -13.26 20.17
CA GLU A 26 3.59 -11.90 20.25
C GLU A 26 4.70 -10.89 19.89
N LEU A 27 4.30 -9.83 19.21
CA LEU A 27 5.16 -8.69 18.93
C LEU A 27 5.16 -7.76 20.13
N THR A 28 6.32 -7.18 20.41
CA THR A 28 6.43 -6.10 21.39
C THR A 28 5.73 -4.84 20.87
N ASP A 29 5.37 -3.93 21.77
CA ASP A 29 4.73 -2.66 21.39
C ASP A 29 5.59 -1.84 20.41
N HIS A 30 6.92 -1.90 20.58
CA HIS A 30 7.84 -1.25 19.65
C HIS A 30 7.78 -1.86 18.25
N GLU A 31 7.77 -3.20 18.15
CA GLU A 31 7.66 -3.89 16.87
C GLU A 31 6.31 -3.64 16.18
N LYS A 32 5.21 -3.60 16.95
CA LYS A 32 3.87 -3.26 16.44
C LYS A 32 3.84 -1.86 15.85
N ASN A 33 4.43 -0.89 16.54
CA ASN A 33 4.53 0.50 16.06
C ASN A 33 5.38 0.59 14.79
N LEU A 34 6.55 -0.07 14.78
CA LEU A 34 7.44 -0.09 13.61
C LEU A 34 6.75 -0.72 12.39
N LEU A 35 6.04 -1.83 12.58
CA LEU A 35 5.23 -2.45 11.52
C LEU A 35 4.15 -1.52 10.99
N GLY A 36 3.49 -0.76 11.87
CA GLY A 36 2.51 0.25 11.49
C GLY A 36 3.11 1.37 10.64
N GLU A 37 4.31 1.85 10.97
CA GLU A 37 5.02 2.88 10.21
C GLU A 37 5.50 2.37 8.85
N VAL A 38 6.08 1.17 8.80
CA VAL A 38 6.53 0.52 7.56
C VAL A 38 5.34 0.28 6.63
N TYR A 39 4.20 -0.14 7.16
CA TYR A 39 2.97 -0.31 6.39
C TYR A 39 2.50 1.01 5.78
N ASP A 40 2.43 2.09 6.57
CA ASP A 40 2.06 3.42 6.06
C ASP A 40 3.01 3.92 4.98
N PHE A 41 4.32 3.67 5.16
CA PHE A 41 5.33 4.04 4.19
C PHE A 41 5.17 3.25 2.88
N ALA A 42 5.01 1.93 2.95
CA ALA A 42 4.82 1.08 1.78
C ALA A 42 3.57 1.51 0.97
N ARG A 43 2.46 1.82 1.66
CA ARG A 43 1.24 2.32 1.02
C ARG A 43 1.45 3.67 0.32
N ARG A 44 2.27 4.56 0.87
CA ARG A 44 2.62 5.83 0.21
C ARG A 44 3.43 5.59 -1.05
N VAL A 45 4.45 4.73 -0.99
CA VAL A 45 5.29 4.38 -2.15
C VAL A 45 4.45 3.73 -3.26
N GLU A 46 3.54 2.81 -2.91
CA GLU A 46 2.61 2.20 -3.87
C GLU A 46 1.73 3.25 -4.55
N LEU A 47 1.19 4.19 -3.78
CA LEU A 47 0.37 5.29 -4.32
C LEU A 47 1.17 6.20 -5.24
N GLU A 48 2.39 6.59 -4.85
CA GLU A 48 3.28 7.40 -5.68
C GLU A 48 3.63 6.70 -6.99
N GLN A 49 3.96 5.41 -6.93
CA GLN A 49 4.24 4.61 -8.12
C GLN A 49 3.01 4.52 -9.03
N TRP A 50 1.82 4.34 -8.45
CA TRP A 50 0.57 4.30 -9.20
C TRP A 50 0.27 5.62 -9.90
N TYR A 51 0.38 6.76 -9.20
CA TYR A 51 0.21 8.09 -9.80
C TYR A 51 1.20 8.33 -10.94
N SER A 52 2.46 7.91 -10.77
CA SER A 52 3.48 8.02 -11.82
C SER A 52 3.09 7.23 -13.07
N ASN A 53 2.60 5.99 -12.90
CA ASN A 53 2.16 5.15 -14.00
C ASN A 53 0.92 5.70 -14.70
N GLU A 54 -0.08 6.20 -13.96
CA GLU A 54 -1.27 6.83 -14.55
C GLU A 54 -0.90 8.06 -15.39
N ILE A 55 0.04 8.88 -14.93
CA ILE A 55 0.51 10.06 -15.68
C ILE A 55 1.21 9.62 -16.98
N ILE A 56 2.06 8.60 -16.92
CA ILE A 56 2.74 8.06 -18.11
C ILE A 56 1.73 7.51 -19.12
N GLU A 57 0.74 6.75 -18.66
CA GLU A 57 -0.32 6.20 -19.52
C GLU A 57 -1.17 7.31 -20.16
N TRP A 58 -1.54 8.34 -19.38
CA TRP A 58 -2.25 9.50 -19.89
C TRP A 58 -1.44 10.26 -20.95
N GLN A 59 -0.14 10.47 -20.72
CA GLN A 59 0.76 11.11 -21.69
C GLN A 59 0.89 10.28 -22.98
N GLN A 60 1.01 8.96 -22.87
CA GLN A 60 1.07 8.07 -24.03
C GLN A 60 -0.25 8.03 -24.81
N GLY A 61 -1.38 8.14 -24.12
CA GLY A 61 -2.71 8.26 -24.74
C GLY A 61 -2.87 9.55 -25.54
N LEU A 62 -2.35 10.67 -25.04
CA LEU A 62 -2.37 11.96 -25.75
C LEU A 62 -1.53 11.93 -27.04
N VAL A 63 -0.36 11.30 -27.00
CA VAL A 63 0.55 11.21 -28.16
C VAL A 63 -0.02 10.36 -29.29
N LYS A 64 -0.92 9.41 -29.00
CA LYS A 64 -1.56 8.56 -30.02
C LYS A 64 -2.70 9.27 -30.78
N HIS A 65 -3.16 10.42 -30.30
CA HIS A 65 -4.27 11.18 -30.90
C HIS A 65 -3.84 12.50 -31.57
N THR A 66 -2.53 12.76 -31.63
CA THR A 66 -1.89 13.78 -32.48
C THR A 66 -1.18 13.13 -33.66
#